data_AF-A0A525BZX2-F1
#
_entry.id   AF-A0A525BZX2-F1
#
_cell.length_a   1.000
_cell.length_b   1.000
_cell.length_c   1.000
_cell.angle_alpha   90.00
_cell.angle_beta   90.00
_cell.angle_gamma   90.00
#
_symmetry.space_group_name_H-M   'P 1'
#
loop_
_entity.id
_entity.type
_entity.pdbx_description
1 polymer ?
#
loop_
_entity_poly.entity_id
_entity_poly.type
_entity_poly.pdbx_seq_one_letter_code
_entity_poly.pdbx_strand_id
1 'polypeptide(L)'
;MLANLFTWAMTAAGVSVVLFVKNVNREFLDSMLGFAVGAMIFVVVEELIPESQSIQENIDLVTIAAVSGFSVMMMLDVALG
;
A
#
# COMPACT_ATOMS: atom_id res chain seq x y z
N MET A 1 -0.68 -21.55 -3.58
CA MET A 1 -0.55 -21.38 -5.06
C MET A 1 -1.80 -20.75 -5.67
N LEU A 2 -3.01 -21.16 -5.30
CA LEU A 2 -4.26 -20.58 -5.83
C LEU A 2 -4.47 -19.11 -5.41
N ALA A 3 -4.10 -18.72 -4.18
CA ALA A 3 -4.18 -17.34 -3.68
C ALA A 3 -3.29 -16.37 -4.48
N ASN A 4 -2.04 -16.74 -4.77
CA ASN A 4 -1.14 -15.90 -5.58
C ASN A 4 -1.68 -15.68 -7.00
N LEU A 5 -2.29 -16.71 -7.61
CA LEU A 5 -2.92 -16.57 -8.93
C LEU A 5 -4.12 -15.61 -8.88
N PHE A 6 -4.90 -15.68 -7.80
CA PHE A 6 -6.03 -14.77 -7.58
C PHE A 6 -5.58 -13.31 -7.39
N THR A 7 -4.53 -13.06 -6.61
CA THR A 7 -3.95 -11.71 -6.44
C THR A 7 -3.47 -11.13 -7.77
N TRP A 8 -2.75 -11.93 -8.57
CA TRP A 8 -2.31 -11.50 -9.91
C TRP A 8 -3.48 -11.25 -10.87
N ALA A 9 -4.54 -12.07 -10.81
CA ALA A 9 -5.75 -11.86 -11.60
C ALA A 9 -6.47 -10.56 -11.22
N MET A 10 -6.54 -10.24 -9.92
CA MET A 10 -7.10 -8.99 -9.43
C MET A 10 -6.30 -7.76 -9.91
N THR A 11 -4.97 -7.83 -9.87
CA THR A 11 -4.10 -6.78 -10.42
C THR A 11 -4.28 -6.63 -11.94
N ALA A 12 -4.31 -7.74 -12.68
CA ALA A 12 -4.49 -7.72 -14.13
C ALA A 12 -5.87 -7.15 -14.54
N ALA A 13 -6.93 -7.51 -13.80
CA ALA A 13 -8.26 -6.94 -14.00
C ALA A 13 -8.25 -5.41 -13.78
N GLY A 14 -7.64 -4.93 -12.69
CA GLY A 14 -7.51 -3.49 -12.43
C GLY A 14 -6.79 -2.74 -13.54
N VAL A 15 -5.65 -3.25 -14.02
CA VAL A 15 -4.89 -2.63 -15.13
C VAL A 15 -5.68 -2.65 -16.44
N SER A 16 -6.41 -3.74 -16.72
CA SER A 16 -7.19 -3.86 -17.96
C SER A 16 -8.21 -2.74 -18.09
N VAL A 17 -8.89 -2.36 -17.00
CA VAL A 17 -9.86 -1.26 -16.99
C VAL A 17 -9.19 0.06 -17.38
N VAL A 18 -8.02 0.36 -16.80
CA VAL A 18 -7.28 1.61 -17.08
C VAL A 18 -6.83 1.69 -18.54
N LEU A 19 -6.47 0.56 -19.16
CA LEU A 19 -6.07 0.53 -20.58
C LEU A 19 -7.23 0.87 -21.54
N PHE A 20 -8.47 0.55 -21.18
CA PHE A 20 -9.65 0.92 -21.97
C PHE A 20 -10.06 2.38 -21.77
N VAL A 21 -9.85 2.95 -20.59
CA VAL A 21 -10.20 4.34 -20.28
C VAL A 21 -8.98 5.26 -20.49
N LYS A 22 -8.51 5.36 -21.73
CA LYS A 22 -7.33 6.17 -22.09
C LYS A 22 -7.58 7.69 -22.04
N ASN A 23 -8.83 8.13 -21.93
CA ASN A 23 -9.26 9.53 -21.83
C ASN A 23 -9.90 9.80 -20.45
N VAL A 24 -9.09 9.77 -19.39
CA VAL A 24 -9.52 10.18 -18.04
C VAL A 24 -8.95 11.57 -17.73
N ASN A 25 -9.77 12.46 -17.18
CA ASN A 25 -9.31 13.74 -16.64
C ASN A 25 -8.39 13.48 -15.44
N ARG A 26 -7.25 14.18 -15.36
CA ARG A 26 -6.25 14.00 -14.29
C ARG A 26 -6.86 14.11 -12.89
N GLU A 27 -7.85 14.99 -12.71
CA GLU A 27 -8.55 15.16 -11.44
C GLU A 27 -9.26 13.88 -10.96
N PHE A 28 -9.81 13.09 -11.89
CA PHE A 28 -10.45 11.82 -11.54
C PHE A 28 -9.42 10.76 -11.19
N LEU A 29 -8.30 10.71 -11.91
CA LEU A 29 -7.20 9.79 -11.61
C LEU A 29 -6.60 10.07 -10.22
N ASP A 30 -6.36 11.34 -9.91
CA ASP A 30 -5.85 11.76 -8.60
C ASP A 30 -6.85 11.46 -7.48
N SER A 31 -8.15 11.56 -7.75
CA SER A 31 -9.19 11.14 -6.80
C SER A 31 -9.17 9.63 -6.52
N MET A 32 -9.01 8.80 -7.56
CA MET A 32 -8.87 7.35 -7.39
C MET A 32 -7.58 6.95 -6.66
N LEU A 33 -6.47 7.62 -6.96
CA LEU A 33 -5.19 7.47 -6.24
C LEU A 33 -5.33 7.87 -4.76
N GLY A 34 -5.98 9.01 -4.49
CA GLY A 34 -6.26 9.47 -3.14
C GLY A 34 -7.13 8.49 -2.36
N PHE A 35 -8.13 7.89 -3.01
CA PHE A 35 -8.94 6.83 -2.41
C PHE A 35 -8.12 5.58 -2.07
N ALA A 36 -7.22 5.15 -2.99
CA ALA A 36 -6.35 4.01 -2.76
C ALA A 36 -5.37 4.23 -1.59
N VAL A 37 -4.76 5.42 -1.50
CA VAL A 37 -3.89 5.81 -0.38
C VAL A 37 -4.69 5.81 0.92
N GLY A 38 -5.90 6.36 0.93
CA GLY A 38 -6.78 6.37 2.10
C GLY A 38 -7.11 4.97 2.61
N ALA A 39 -7.44 4.03 1.71
CA ALA A 39 -7.72 2.64 2.07
C ALA A 39 -6.49 1.95 2.71
N MET A 40 -5.29 2.19 2.17
CA MET A 40 -4.05 1.63 2.72
C MET A 40 -3.75 2.18 4.12
N ILE A 41 -3.93 3.48 4.36
CA ILE A 41 -3.72 4.08 5.69
C ILE A 41 -4.70 3.52 6.73
N PHE A 42 -5.97 3.31 6.35
CA PHE A 42 -6.97 2.72 7.25
C PHE A 42 -6.57 1.31 7.71
N VAL A 43 -6.18 0.43 6.77
CA VAL A 43 -5.72 -0.93 7.08
C VAL A 43 -4.47 -0.91 7.97
N VAL A 44 -3.53 0.00 7.70
CA VAL A 44 -2.32 0.14 8.53
C VAL A 44 -2.68 0.48 9.98
N VAL A 45 -3.57 1.44 10.20
CA VAL A 45 -3.90 1.93 11.54
C VAL A 45 -4.76 0.94 12.32
N GLU A 46 -5.77 0.36 11.69
CA GLU A 46 -6.75 -0.50 12.36
C GLU A 46 -6.27 -1.95 12.53
N GLU A 47 -5.43 -2.46 11.63
CA GLU A 47 -4.99 -3.86 11.64
C GLU A 47 -3.48 -3.97 11.86
N LEU A 48 -2.65 -3.33 11.04
CA LEU A 48 -1.20 -3.59 11.07
C LEU A 48 -0.50 -3.06 12.33
N ILE A 49 -0.82 -1.86 12.82
CA ILE A 49 -0.25 -1.33 14.07
C ILE A 49 -0.60 -2.22 15.28
N PRO A 50 -1.88 -2.56 15.54
CA PRO A 50 -2.22 -3.42 16.67
C PRO A 50 -1.70 -4.85 16.52
N GLU A 51 -1.69 -5.42 15.31
CA GLU A 51 -1.10 -6.74 15.07
C GLU A 51 0.41 -6.74 15.35
N SER A 52 1.13 -5.72 14.88
CA SER A 52 2.57 -5.55 15.09
C SER A 52 2.94 -5.39 16.58
N GLN A 53 2.04 -4.84 17.39
CA GLN A 53 2.22 -4.67 18.84
C GLN A 53 1.60 -5.80 19.69
N SER A 54 0.91 -6.76 19.06
CA SER A 54 0.25 -7.86 19.77
C SER A 54 1.23 -8.83 20.45
N ILE A 55 2.47 -8.91 19.93
CA ILE A 55 3.57 -9.66 20.53
C ILE A 55 4.28 -8.70 21.49
N GLN A 56 3.98 -8.82 22.79
CA GLN A 56 4.37 -7.86 23.83
C GLN A 56 5.88 -7.84 24.16
N GLU A 57 6.72 -8.57 23.43
CA GLU A 57 8.18 -8.48 23.53
C GLU A 57 8.69 -7.31 22.68
N ASN A 58 9.11 -6.23 23.34
CA ASN A 58 9.82 -5.08 22.76
C ASN A 58 9.02 -4.24 21.74
N ILE A 59 7.94 -3.59 22.20
CA ILE A 59 7.20 -2.57 21.43
C ILE A 59 8.13 -1.49 20.82
N ASP A 60 9.20 -1.12 21.53
CA ASP A 60 10.19 -0.15 21.05
C ASP A 60 10.93 -0.66 19.80
N LEU A 61 11.26 -1.95 19.75
CA LEU A 61 11.95 -2.55 18.61
C LEU A 61 11.04 -2.59 17.39
N VAL A 62 9.76 -2.93 17.60
CA VAL A 62 8.75 -2.94 16.54
C VAL A 62 8.53 -1.54 15.95
N THR A 63 8.44 -0.51 16.80
CA THR A 63 8.31 0.88 16.33
C THR A 63 9.57 1.36 15.59
N ILE A 64 10.76 1.03 16.08
CA ILE A 64 12.02 1.34 15.37
C ILE A 64 12.06 0.63 14.01
N ALA A 65 11.64 -0.64 13.95
CA ALA A 65 11.57 -1.38 12.70
C ALA A 65 10.59 -0.73 11.71
N ALA A 66 9.39 -0.32 12.15
CA ALA A 66 8.42 0.37 11.31
C ALA A 66 8.94 1.70 10.78
N VAL A 67 9.55 2.54 11.64
CA VAL A 67 10.16 3.81 11.24
C VAL A 67 11.32 3.57 10.27
N SER A 68 12.14 2.54 10.50
CA SER A 68 13.26 2.20 9.61
C SER A 68 12.77 1.76 8.23
N GLY A 69 11.73 0.92 8.16
CA GLY A 69 11.14 0.48 6.90
C GLY A 69 10.52 1.63 6.12
N PHE A 70 9.80 2.53 6.81
CA PHE A 70 9.28 3.74 6.19
C PHE A 70 10.38 4.66 5.67
N SER A 71 11.47 4.84 6.44
CA SER A 71 12.64 5.62 6.01
C SER A 71 13.31 5.01 4.79
N VAL A 72 13.48 3.69 4.75
CA VAL A 72 14.06 2.97 3.60
C VAL A 72 13.17 3.14 2.38
N MET A 73 11.85 2.97 2.51
CA MET A 73 10.91 3.19 1.41
C MET A 73 10.99 4.63 0.89
N MET A 74 11.01 5.64 1.77
CA MET A 74 11.21 7.04 1.37
C MET A 74 12.53 7.27 0.64
N MET A 75 13.63 6.64 1.09
CA MET A 75 14.91 6.73 0.38
C MET A 75 14.85 6.09 -1.01
N LEU A 76 14.17 4.94 -1.14
CA LEU A 76 14.00 4.26 -2.43
C LEU A 76 13.14 5.09 -3.38
N ASP A 77 12.03 5.67 -2.92
CA ASP A 77 11.17 6.52 -3.73
C ASP A 77 11.90 7.78 -4.20
N VAL A 78 12.71 8.41 -3.34
CA VAL A 78 13.54 9.58 -3.72
C VAL A 78 14.67 9.22 -4.67
N ALA A 79 15.22 8.00 -4.58
CA ALA A 79 16.31 7.55 -5.45
C ALA A 79 15.84 7.03 -6.82
N LEU A 80 14.62 6.49 -6.89
CA LEU A 80 14.01 5.93 -8.10
C LEU A 80 13.06 6.90 -8.82
N GLY A 81 12.60 7.95 -8.12
CA GLY A 81 11.83 9.07 -8.67
C GLY A 81 12.69 10.11 -9.37
#